data_AF-A0A0G4PPR9-F1
#
_entry.id   AF-A0A0G4PPR9-F1
#
_cell.length_a   1.000
_cell.length_b   1.000
_cell.length_c   1.000
_cell.angle_alpha   90.00
_cell.angle_beta   90.00
_cell.angle_gamma   90.00
#
_symmetry.space_group_name_H-M   'P 1'
#
loop_
_entity.id
_entity.type
_entity.pdbx_description
1 polymer ?
#
loop_
_entity_poly.entity_id
_entity_poly.type
_entity_poly.pdbx_seq_one_letter_code
_entity_poly.pdbx_strand_id
1 'polypeptide(L)' 'MTSKLRINGQLPGPLIEADKGDDMEIFVKNDLPIDTSLHWHGILQRGSPDMDGVPGVTQVSP' A
#
# COMPACT_ATOMS: atom_id res chain seq x y z
N MET A 1 -4.01 -1.14 26.12
CA MET A 1 -3.25 -0.16 25.33
C MET A 1 -3.54 -0.41 23.87
N THR A 2 -4.04 0.57 23.12
CA THR A 2 -4.29 0.42 21.68
C THR A 2 -2.94 0.55 20.94
N SER A 3 -2.43 -0.55 20.40
CA SER A 3 -1.31 -0.46 19.46
C SER A 3 -1.82 0.24 18.20
N LYS A 4 -1.18 1.34 17.83
CA LYS A 4 -1.44 1.99 16.53
C LYS A 4 -0.75 1.18 15.44
N LEU A 5 -1.44 0.94 14.33
CA LEU A 5 -0.84 0.39 13.10
C LEU A 5 0.17 1.38 12.54
N ARG A 6 1.29 0.87 12.03
CA ARG A 6 2.45 1.64 11.56
C ARG A 6 3.09 0.93 10.40
N ILE A 7 3.69 1.70 9.50
CA ILE A 7 4.55 1.17 8.45
C ILE A 7 5.99 1.41 8.90
N ASN A 8 6.79 0.36 9.01
CA ASN A 8 8.18 0.42 9.47
C ASN A 8 8.35 1.15 10.82
N GLY A 9 7.40 0.97 11.74
CA GLY A 9 7.40 1.62 13.06
C GLY A 9 7.04 3.11 13.06
N GLN A 10 6.77 3.72 11.90
CA GLN A 10 6.48 5.15 11.75
C GLN A 10 4.97 5.44 11.68
N LEU A 11 4.58 6.60 12.20
CA LEU A 11 3.24 7.16 12.06
C LEU A 11 3.31 8.70 12.02
N PRO A 12 3.12 9.36 10.87
CA PRO A 12 2.79 8.81 9.54
C PRO A 12 3.83 7.81 9.01
N GLY A 13 3.45 6.99 8.03
CA GLY A 13 4.39 6.10 7.33
C GLY A 13 5.50 6.87 6.60
N PRO A 14 6.53 6.18 6.08
CA PRO A 14 7.61 6.81 5.34
C PRO A 14 7.09 7.54 4.09
N LEU A 15 7.75 8.66 3.74
CA LEU A 15 7.48 9.37 2.49
C LEU A 15 7.91 8.51 1.29
N ILE A 16 7.02 8.40 0.31
CA ILE A 16 7.35 7.89 -1.03
C ILE A 16 7.35 9.10 -1.95
N GLU A 17 8.46 9.32 -2.63
CA GLU A 17 8.69 10.43 -3.56
C GLU A 17 9.23 9.86 -4.87
N ALA A 18 8.70 10.34 -5.99
CA ALA A 18 9.07 9.95 -7.34
C ALA A 18 8.78 11.10 -8.31
N ASP A 19 9.46 11.12 -9.45
CA ASP A 19 9.21 12.05 -10.52
C ASP A 19 8.14 11.54 -11.49
N LYS A 20 7.56 12.47 -12.26
CA LYS A 20 6.58 12.11 -13.28
C LYS A 20 7.23 11.23 -14.36
N GLY A 21 6.73 10.01 -14.49
CA GLY A 21 7.19 9.04 -15.49
C GLY A 21 8.08 7.94 -14.92
N ASP A 22 8.40 8.01 -13.62
CA ASP A 22 9.08 6.93 -12.93
C ASP A 22 8.20 5.70 -12.80
N ASP A 23 8.82 4.53 -12.94
CA ASP A 23 8.23 3.26 -12.52
C ASP A 23 8.57 3.02 -11.04
N MET A 24 7.54 2.76 -10.23
CA MET A 24 7.71 2.50 -8.81
C MET A 24 7.49 1.02 -8.50
N GLU A 25 8.39 0.44 -7.72
CA GLU A 25 8.23 -0.89 -7.12
C GLU A 25 8.28 -0.78 -5.60
N ILE A 26 7.21 -1.19 -4.92
CA ILE A 26 7.07 -1.08 -3.47
C ILE A 26 6.71 -2.45 -2.90
N PHE A 27 7.64 -3.05 -2.15
CA PHE A 27 7.43 -4.32 -1.48
C PHE A 27 6.73 -4.11 -0.14
N VAL A 28 5.53 -4.67 -0.01
CA VAL A 28 4.74 -4.62 1.22
C VAL A 28 4.85 -5.96 1.94
N LYS A 29 5.31 -5.94 3.19
CA LYS A 29 5.31 -7.10 4.09
C LYS A 29 4.34 -6.84 5.24
N ASN A 30 3.32 -7.68 5.35
CA ASN A 30 2.36 -7.60 6.45
C ASN A 30 2.87 -8.42 7.65
N ASP A 31 3.33 -7.74 8.71
CA ASP A 31 3.71 -8.35 9.98
C ASP A 31 2.57 -8.28 11.03
N LEU A 32 1.34 -7.94 10.62
CA LEU A 32 0.16 -7.86 11.48
C LEU A 32 -0.54 -9.22 11.61
N PRO A 33 -1.30 -9.46 12.70
CA PRO A 33 -2.11 -10.67 12.85
C PRO A 33 -3.42 -10.62 12.05
N ILE A 34 -3.60 -9.61 11.20
CA ILE A 34 -4.80 -9.39 10.40
C ILE A 34 -4.42 -9.08 8.96
N ASP A 35 -5.29 -9.51 8.05
CA ASP A 35 -5.27 -9.19 6.64
C ASP A 35 -5.23 -7.67 6.43
N THR A 36 -4.41 -7.19 5.50
CA THR A 36 -4.19 -5.75 5.27
C THR A 36 -3.77 -5.47 3.83
N SER A 37 -4.35 -4.42 3.24
CA SER A 37 -3.97 -3.89 1.93
C SER A 37 -3.57 -2.41 2.01
N LEU A 38 -2.87 -1.92 0.99
CA LEU A 38 -2.52 -0.50 0.83
C LEU A 38 -3.04 0.01 -0.51
N HIS A 39 -3.70 1.17 -0.51
CA HIS A 39 -4.17 1.83 -1.71
C HIS A 39 -3.34 3.08 -2.03
N TRP A 40 -2.91 3.21 -3.28
CA TRP A 40 -2.11 4.33 -3.77
C TRP A 40 -3.01 5.48 -4.22
N HIS A 41 -3.58 6.19 -3.24
CA HIS A 41 -4.58 7.22 -3.50
C HIS A 41 -4.10 8.29 -4.49
N GLY A 42 -4.82 8.42 -5.61
CA GLY A 42 -4.52 9.38 -6.67
C GLY A 42 -3.70 8.84 -7.84
N ILE A 43 -3.14 7.63 -7.74
CA ILE A 43 -2.50 6.95 -8.86
C ILE A 43 -3.56 6.24 -9.70
N LEU A 44 -3.59 6.51 -11.00
CA LEU A 44 -4.65 5.99 -11.89
C LEU A 44 -4.54 4.49 -12.19
N GLN A 45 -3.39 3.87 -11.92
CA GLN A 45 -3.12 2.44 -12.15
C GLN A 45 -3.49 1.94 -13.57
N ARG A 46 -3.23 2.75 -14.61
CA ARG A 46 -3.54 2.39 -15.99
C ARG A 46 -2.63 1.28 -16.48
N GLY A 47 -3.19 0.10 -16.71
CA GLY A 47 -2.45 -1.10 -17.12
C GLY A 47 -1.92 -1.93 -15.95
N SER A 48 -2.15 -1.50 -14.70
CA SER A 48 -1.75 -2.17 -13.46
C SER A 48 -2.86 -2.18 -12.39
N PRO A 49 -4.14 -2.46 -12.74
CA PRO A 49 -5.25 -2.32 -11.79
C PRO A 49 -5.13 -3.25 -10.58
N ASP A 50 -4.47 -4.40 -10.73
CA ASP A 50 -4.15 -5.35 -9.67
C ASP A 50 -3.25 -4.77 -8.56
N MET A 51 -2.55 -3.66 -8.85
CA MET A 51 -1.72 -2.93 -7.90
C MET A 51 -2.46 -1.81 -7.15
N ASP A 52 -3.76 -1.62 -7.38
CA ASP A 52 -4.54 -0.52 -6.77
C ASP A 52 -4.83 -0.71 -5.27
N GLY A 53 -4.86 -1.95 -4.78
CA GLY A 53 -4.95 -2.22 -3.34
C GLY A 53 -6.34 -2.36 -2.72
N VAL A 54 -7.43 -2.31 -3.49
CA VAL A 54 -8.80 -2.40 -2.95
C VAL A 54 -9.17 -3.87 -2.70
N PRO A 55 -9.35 -4.31 -1.43
CA PRO A 55 -9.64 -5.70 -1.10
C PRO A 55 -10.95 -6.17 -1.73
N GLY A 56 -10.92 -7.34 -2.37
CA GLY A 56 -12.08 -7.95 -3.02
C GLY A 56 -12.49 -7.31 -4.35
N VAL A 57 -11.79 -6.26 -4.80
CA VAL A 57 -12.02 -5.63 -6.10
C VAL A 57 -10.82 -5.84 -7.01
N THR A 58 -9.66 -5.36 -6.61
CA THR A 58 -8.45 -5.42 -7.44
C THR A 58 -7.49 -6.52 -7.02
N GLN A 59 -7.62 -7.01 -5.79
CA GLN A 59 -6.87 -8.16 -5.26
C GLN A 59 -7.72 -8.96 -4.28
N VAL A 60 -7.31 -10.22 -4.03
CA VAL A 60 -7.86 -11.02 -2.93
C VAL A 60 -7.55 -10.29 -1.61
N SER A 61 -8.49 -10.31 -0.66
CA SER A 61 -8.22 -9.86 0.72
C SER A 61 -7.14 -10.79 1.33
N PRO A 62 -5.91 -10.30 1.55
CA PRO A 62 -4.77 -11.14 1.93
C PRO A 62 -4.44 -11.07 3.41
#